data_AF-A0A821YSE4-F1
#
_entry.id   AF-A0A821YSE4-F1
#
_cell.length_a   1.000
_cell.length_b   1.000
_cell.length_c   1.000
_cell.angle_alpha   90.00
_cell.angle_beta   90.00
_cell.angle_gamma   90.00
#
_symmetry.space_group_name_H-M   'P 1'
#
loop_
_entity.id
_entity.type
_entity.pdbx_description
1 polymer ?
#
loop_
_entity_poly.entity_id
_entity_poly.type
_entity_poly.pdbx_seq_one_letter_code
_entity_poly.pdbx_strand_id
1 'polypeptide(L)'
;MDVVFFGIGVIIQNGRQEVAGFVTLTDQNEKTGGLIVFPHSHLRFHELDEVTKYSKDFIEIPNEHSIITRGKLVHCQAGDLVLWDSRMVHCNSPATAIEERAKDEPIDLLRIVAYVSMSPTSFVCDQSLEEFRKKRKQMVENNCTLTHWSTELVMTGILFN
;
A
#
# COMPACT_ATOMS: atom_id res chain seq x y z
N MET A 1 7.13 -4.98 12.96
CA MET A 1 6.93 -4.90 11.50
C MET A 1 6.49 -3.47 11.24
N ASP A 2 7.47 -2.56 11.25
CA ASP A 2 7.21 -1.13 11.13
C ASP A 2 7.43 -0.75 9.67
N VAL A 3 6.35 -0.74 8.89
CA VAL A 3 6.36 -0.10 7.58
C VAL A 3 5.46 1.12 7.69
N VAL A 4 5.96 2.13 8.41
CA VAL A 4 5.36 3.46 8.41
C VAL A 4 6.06 4.24 7.30
N PHE A 5 5.51 4.19 6.09
CA PHE A 5 5.92 5.11 5.04
C PHE A 5 5.43 6.51 5.41
N PHE A 6 6.34 7.36 5.86
CA PHE A 6 6.14 8.80 6.07
C PHE A 6 6.42 9.63 4.79
N GLY A 7 6.24 9.04 3.61
CA GLY A 7 6.45 9.70 2.32
C GLY A 7 5.16 9.78 1.52
N ILE A 8 4.95 10.90 0.82
CA ILE A 8 3.95 11.02 -0.24
C ILE A 8 4.55 10.40 -1.50
N GLY A 9 3.84 9.45 -2.11
CA GLY A 9 4.39 8.78 -3.28
C GLY A 9 3.42 7.88 -4.01
N VAL A 10 3.99 7.09 -4.92
CA VAL A 10 3.30 6.08 -5.73
C VAL A 10 4.05 4.75 -5.64
N ILE A 11 3.35 3.64 -5.85
CA ILE A 11 3.93 2.29 -5.80
C ILE A 11 3.84 1.69 -7.21
N ILE A 12 4.96 1.21 -7.75
CA ILE A 12 5.04 0.74 -9.13
C ILE A 12 5.98 -0.43 -9.20
N GLN A 13 5.58 -1.49 -9.90
CA GLN A 13 6.43 -2.63 -10.20
C GLN A 13 6.93 -2.52 -11.65
N ASN A 14 8.18 -2.10 -11.88
CA ASN A 14 8.78 -2.08 -13.23
C ASN A 14 7.90 -1.39 -14.31
N GLY A 15 7.25 -0.27 -13.97
CA GLY A 15 6.35 0.46 -14.88
C GLY A 15 4.97 -0.19 -15.09
N ARG A 16 4.64 -1.29 -14.40
CA ARG A 16 3.35 -1.95 -14.47
C ARG A 16 2.31 -1.24 -13.61
N GLN A 17 1.07 -1.23 -14.11
CA GLN A 17 -0.09 -0.67 -13.44
C GLN A 17 -0.80 -1.77 -12.69
N GLU A 18 -0.99 -1.57 -11.40
CA GLU A 18 -1.64 -2.52 -10.51
C GLU A 18 -2.74 -1.82 -9.71
N VAL A 19 -3.54 -2.61 -9.00
CA VAL A 19 -4.47 -2.10 -8.01
C VAL A 19 -3.92 -2.43 -6.63
N ALA A 20 -3.58 -1.40 -5.89
CA ALA A 20 -3.23 -1.50 -4.47
C ALA A 20 -4.50 -1.35 -3.63
N GLY A 21 -4.48 -1.93 -2.43
CA GLY A 21 -5.65 -1.94 -1.59
C GLY A 21 -5.40 -2.43 -0.18
N PHE A 22 -6.44 -2.32 0.64
CA PHE A 22 -6.53 -2.99 1.92
C PHE A 22 -7.98 -3.25 2.30
N VAL A 23 -8.20 -4.27 3.13
CA VAL A 23 -9.43 -4.42 3.92
C VAL A 23 -9.19 -3.78 5.28
N THR A 24 -10.04 -2.83 5.67
CA THR A 24 -9.89 -2.18 6.98
C THR A 24 -10.51 -3.05 8.07
N LEU A 25 -9.82 -3.20 9.21
CA LEU A 25 -10.29 -4.01 10.34
C LEU A 25 -10.78 -3.14 11.52
N THR A 26 -10.57 -1.83 11.41
CA THR A 26 -11.10 -0.80 12.31
C THR A 26 -11.66 0.35 11.46
N ASP A 27 -12.49 1.20 12.05
CA ASP A 27 -12.97 2.41 11.39
C ASP A 27 -11.81 3.38 11.13
N GLN A 28 -11.90 4.17 10.05
CA GLN A 28 -10.95 5.21 9.71
C GLN A 28 -11.63 6.54 9.41
N ASN A 29 -11.19 7.59 10.10
CA ASN A 29 -11.64 8.97 9.96
C ASN A 29 -10.56 9.93 10.51
N GLU A 30 -10.89 11.21 10.68
CA GLU A 30 -9.98 12.24 11.15
C GLU A 30 -9.40 11.96 12.55
N LYS A 31 -10.09 11.17 13.39
CA LYS A 31 -9.66 10.81 14.75
C LYS A 31 -8.67 9.64 14.81
N THR A 32 -8.68 8.78 13.80
CA THR A 32 -7.78 7.61 13.71
C THR A 32 -6.64 7.83 12.71
N GLY A 33 -6.80 8.81 11.81
CA GLY A 33 -6.02 8.91 10.60
C GLY A 33 -6.42 7.83 9.59
N GLY A 34 -5.73 7.79 8.44
CA GLY A 34 -6.07 6.87 7.37
C GLY A 34 -5.19 7.04 6.14
N LEU A 35 -5.65 6.48 5.03
CA LEU A 35 -5.10 6.71 3.70
C LEU A 35 -5.53 8.09 3.21
N ILE A 36 -4.57 8.92 2.81
CA ILE A 36 -4.82 10.11 2.00
C ILE A 36 -4.50 9.78 0.55
N VAL A 37 -5.44 10.04 -0.34
CA VAL A 37 -5.25 9.95 -1.79
C VAL A 37 -5.30 11.34 -2.42
N PHE A 38 -4.60 11.52 -3.53
CA PHE A 38 -4.61 12.76 -4.30
C PHE A 38 -5.38 12.49 -5.61
N PRO A 39 -6.67 12.88 -5.70
CA PRO A 39 -7.51 12.54 -6.84
C PRO A 39 -6.92 13.00 -8.18
N HIS A 40 -7.14 12.20 -9.22
CA HIS A 40 -6.64 12.43 -10.59
C HIS A 40 -5.11 12.43 -10.78
N SER A 41 -4.32 12.26 -9.72
CA SER A 41 -2.85 12.21 -9.82
C SER A 41 -2.34 11.08 -10.72
N HIS A 42 -3.00 9.92 -10.74
CA HIS A 42 -2.69 8.79 -11.64
C HIS A 42 -2.79 9.16 -13.14
N LEU A 43 -3.60 10.15 -13.53
CA LEU A 43 -3.70 10.64 -14.90
C LEU A 43 -2.47 11.48 -15.31
N ARG A 44 -1.81 12.06 -14.31
CA ARG A 44 -0.61 12.90 -14.43
C ARG A 44 0.67 12.13 -14.13
N PHE A 45 0.59 10.81 -14.02
CA PHE A 45 1.72 9.98 -13.62
C PHE A 45 2.96 10.14 -14.52
N HIS A 46 2.75 10.38 -15.82
CA HIS A 46 3.82 10.66 -16.79
C HIS A 46 4.69 11.88 -16.44
N GLU A 47 4.19 12.81 -15.61
CA GLU A 47 4.97 13.95 -15.13
C GLU A 47 6.09 13.53 -14.16
N LEU A 48 6.03 12.30 -13.64
CA LEU A 48 7.04 11.74 -12.75
C LEU A 48 8.15 10.99 -13.51
N ASP A 49 8.14 10.96 -14.86
CA ASP A 49 9.06 10.14 -15.67
C ASP A 49 10.55 10.39 -15.38
N GLU A 50 10.94 11.61 -15.02
CA GLU A 50 12.33 11.90 -14.63
C GLU A 50 12.70 11.37 -13.23
N VAL A 51 11.71 11.24 -12.35
CA VAL A 51 11.87 10.71 -10.98
C VAL A 51 11.75 9.18 -10.98
N THR A 52 10.93 8.61 -11.85
CA THR A 52 10.65 7.17 -11.95
C THR A 52 11.86 6.36 -12.45
N LYS A 53 12.76 6.99 -13.24
CA LYS A 53 13.98 6.35 -13.78
C LYS A 53 14.86 5.70 -12.71
N TYR A 54 14.78 6.17 -11.47
CA TYR A 54 15.68 5.76 -10.38
C TYR A 54 15.04 4.83 -9.36
N SER A 55 13.72 4.60 -9.42
CA SER A 55 13.03 3.74 -8.46
C SER A 55 12.29 2.59 -9.13
N LYS A 56 12.41 1.41 -8.52
CA LYS A 56 11.79 0.18 -9.01
C LYS A 56 10.51 -0.21 -8.28
N ASP A 57 10.28 0.35 -7.08
CA ASP A 57 9.20 -0.08 -6.18
C ASP A 57 8.33 1.09 -5.68
N PHE A 58 8.96 2.17 -5.21
CA PHE A 58 8.28 3.34 -4.62
C PHE A 58 8.92 4.64 -5.08
N ILE A 59 8.12 5.58 -5.56
CA ILE A 59 8.61 6.92 -5.93
C ILE A 59 8.13 7.90 -4.88
N GLU A 60 9.08 8.43 -4.12
CA GLU A 60 8.85 9.57 -3.25
C GLU A 60 8.68 10.82 -4.11
N ILE A 61 7.63 11.59 -3.82
CA ILE A 61 7.31 12.80 -4.56
C ILE A 61 7.73 14.01 -3.73
N PRO A 62 8.57 14.91 -4.28
CA PRO A 62 8.92 16.17 -3.60
C PRO A 62 7.68 16.97 -3.23
N ASN A 63 7.66 17.54 -2.03
CA ASN A 63 6.49 18.25 -1.48
C ASN A 63 6.01 19.40 -2.37
N GLU A 64 6.92 20.03 -3.11
CA GLU A 64 6.65 21.15 -4.02
C GLU A 64 6.21 20.71 -5.42
N HIS A 65 6.17 19.40 -5.70
CA HIS A 65 5.81 18.89 -7.01
C HIS A 65 4.34 19.20 -7.32
N SER A 66 4.07 19.76 -8.50
CA SER A 66 2.73 20.22 -8.90
C SER A 66 1.65 19.13 -8.99
N ILE A 67 2.05 17.86 -8.94
CA ILE A 67 1.14 16.70 -8.88
C ILE A 67 0.46 16.58 -7.50
N ILE A 68 1.10 17.10 -6.45
CA ILE A 68 0.56 17.14 -5.10
C ILE A 68 -0.49 18.25 -5.08
N THR A 69 -1.76 17.82 -5.08
CA THR A 69 -2.92 18.70 -4.98
C THR A 69 -3.52 18.61 -3.57
N ARG A 70 -4.80 18.99 -3.40
CA ARG A 70 -5.50 18.77 -2.14
C ARG A 70 -5.78 17.29 -1.94
N GLY A 71 -5.03 16.66 -1.03
CA GLY A 71 -5.28 15.29 -0.58
C GLY A 71 -6.66 15.12 0.06
N LYS A 72 -7.23 13.92 -0.07
CA LYS A 72 -8.49 13.51 0.55
C LYS A 72 -8.26 12.30 1.43
N LEU A 73 -8.64 12.43 2.71
CA LEU A 73 -8.71 11.30 3.62
C LEU A 73 -9.83 10.35 3.16
N VAL A 74 -9.51 9.07 3.05
CA VAL A 74 -10.49 8.03 2.75
C VAL A 74 -11.11 7.59 4.06
N HIS A 75 -12.39 7.90 4.24
CA HIS A 75 -13.17 7.40 5.36
C HIS A 75 -13.66 6.00 5.03
N CYS A 76 -13.54 5.09 5.98
CA CYS A 76 -14.02 3.72 5.83
C CYS A 76 -14.42 3.13 7.18
N GLN A 77 -15.31 2.15 7.14
CA GLN A 77 -15.76 1.37 8.29
C GLN A 77 -15.07 0.01 8.29
N ALA A 78 -14.93 -0.60 9.47
CA ALA A 78 -14.45 -1.98 9.60
C ALA A 78 -15.16 -2.92 8.61
N GLY A 79 -14.38 -3.61 7.77
CA GLY A 79 -14.87 -4.50 6.71
C GLY A 79 -14.83 -3.91 5.31
N ASP A 80 -14.66 -2.59 5.14
CA ASP A 80 -14.57 -1.96 3.83
C ASP A 80 -13.30 -2.39 3.09
N LEU A 81 -13.45 -2.71 1.80
CA LEU A 81 -12.36 -2.89 0.85
C LEU A 81 -12.05 -1.57 0.15
N VAL A 82 -10.87 -1.00 0.45
CA VAL A 82 -10.37 0.22 -0.19
C VAL A 82 -9.39 -0.14 -1.28
N LEU A 83 -9.62 0.36 -2.49
CA LEU A 83 -8.80 0.10 -3.67
C LEU A 83 -8.37 1.41 -4.34
N TRP A 84 -7.16 1.46 -4.87
CA TRP A 84 -6.67 2.56 -5.69
C TRP A 84 -5.69 2.09 -6.77
N ASP A 85 -5.59 2.90 -7.84
CA ASP A 85 -4.59 2.71 -8.89
C ASP A 85 -3.18 2.91 -8.30
N SER A 86 -2.24 2.02 -8.58
CA SER A 86 -0.90 2.05 -7.99
C SER A 86 -0.11 3.34 -8.32
N ARG A 87 -0.45 4.02 -9.42
CA ARG A 87 0.11 5.32 -9.82
C ARG A 87 -0.56 6.51 -9.13
N MET A 88 -1.62 6.28 -8.36
CA MET A 88 -2.27 7.33 -7.60
C MET A 88 -1.35 7.75 -6.47
N VAL A 89 -1.04 9.04 -6.39
CA VAL A 89 -0.28 9.60 -5.29
C VAL A 89 -1.08 9.42 -4.02
N HIS A 90 -0.43 8.88 -2.99
CA HIS A 90 -1.04 8.61 -1.70
C HIS A 90 0.00 8.68 -0.58
N CYS A 91 -0.50 8.80 0.66
CA CYS A 91 0.29 8.69 1.87
C CYS A 91 -0.58 8.23 3.04
N ASN A 92 0.08 7.79 4.11
CA ASN A 92 -0.59 7.60 5.40
C ASN A 92 -0.63 8.93 6.15
N SER A 93 -1.75 9.20 6.82
CA SER A 93 -1.89 10.33 7.73
C SER A 93 -2.15 9.85 9.15
N PRO A 94 -1.54 10.49 10.17
CA PRO A 94 -1.97 10.33 11.55
C PRO A 94 -3.36 10.95 11.75
N ALA A 95 -3.93 10.77 12.95
CA ALA A 95 -5.11 11.52 13.36
C ALA A 95 -4.87 13.02 13.26
N THR A 96 -5.83 13.74 12.70
CA THR A 96 -5.82 15.21 12.59
C THR A 96 -6.79 15.86 13.57
N ALA A 97 -7.80 15.11 14.03
CA ALA A 97 -8.67 15.48 15.13
C ALA A 97 -8.23 14.73 16.39
N ILE A 98 -7.26 15.29 17.11
CA ILE A 98 -6.73 14.71 18.35
C ILE A 98 -7.67 15.10 19.50
N GLU A 99 -8.28 14.10 20.14
CA GLU A 99 -8.94 14.28 21.44
C GLU A 99 -7.91 13.97 22.54
N GLU A 100 -7.82 14.84 23.56
CA GLU A 100 -6.92 14.59 24.70
C GLU A 100 -7.38 13.34 25.44
N ARG A 101 -6.56 12.29 25.39
CA ARG A 101 -6.78 11.05 26.12
C ARG A 101 -6.71 11.31 27.62
N ALA A 102 -7.67 10.80 28.39
CA ALA A 102 -7.58 10.88 29.85
C ALA A 102 -6.39 10.03 30.36
N LYS A 103 -5.75 10.45 31.45
CA LYS A 103 -4.51 9.82 31.95
C LYS A 103 -4.65 8.30 32.19
N ASP A 104 -5.83 7.87 32.60
CA ASP A 104 -6.15 6.48 33.00
C ASP A 104 -7.01 5.71 31.98
N GLU A 105 -7.29 6.29 30.80
CA GLU A 105 -8.05 5.61 29.74
C GLU A 105 -7.22 4.44 29.17
N PRO A 106 -7.77 3.27 28.82
CA PRO A 106 -6.99 2.25 28.13
C PRO A 106 -6.40 2.77 26.80
N ILE A 107 -5.27 2.20 26.36
CA ILE A 107 -4.74 2.50 25.03
C ILE A 107 -5.50 1.62 24.05
N ASP A 108 -6.39 2.23 23.27
CA ASP A 108 -7.06 1.54 22.17
C ASP A 108 -6.22 1.55 20.90
N LEU A 109 -6.33 0.47 20.14
CA LEU A 109 -5.65 0.31 18.87
C LEU A 109 -6.33 1.17 17.81
N LEU A 110 -5.63 2.22 17.36
CA LEU A 110 -6.23 3.26 16.51
C LEU A 110 -6.59 2.79 15.10
N ARG A 111 -5.75 1.94 14.48
CA ARG A 111 -5.93 1.54 13.09
C ARG A 111 -5.31 0.19 12.79
N ILE A 112 -6.08 -0.71 12.20
CA ILE A 112 -5.58 -1.96 11.62
C ILE A 112 -6.14 -2.14 10.21
N VAL A 113 -5.29 -2.58 9.30
CA VAL A 113 -5.66 -2.98 7.94
C VAL A 113 -4.98 -4.28 7.54
N ALA A 114 -5.61 -5.03 6.65
CA ALA A 114 -4.99 -6.14 5.94
C ALA A 114 -4.75 -5.71 4.48
N TYR A 115 -3.48 -5.54 4.09
CA TYR A 115 -3.13 -5.14 2.73
C TYR A 115 -3.50 -6.22 1.71
N VAL A 116 -4.04 -5.78 0.58
CA VAL A 116 -4.35 -6.62 -0.58
C VAL A 116 -3.86 -5.94 -1.84
N SER A 117 -3.29 -6.71 -2.77
CA SER A 117 -2.88 -6.21 -4.08
C SER A 117 -3.45 -7.10 -5.18
N MET A 118 -3.77 -6.49 -6.31
CA MET A 118 -4.34 -7.15 -7.47
C MET A 118 -3.52 -6.81 -8.72
N SER A 119 -2.94 -7.87 -9.28
CA SER A 119 -2.14 -7.80 -10.50
C SER A 119 -2.75 -8.73 -11.55
N PRO A 120 -2.79 -8.34 -12.83
CA PRO A 120 -3.18 -9.22 -13.93
C PRO A 120 -2.36 -10.52 -13.93
N THR A 121 -3.00 -11.66 -14.20
CA THR A 121 -2.29 -12.95 -14.27
C THR A 121 -1.22 -12.98 -15.36
N SER A 122 -1.35 -12.15 -16.39
CA SER A 122 -0.35 -11.97 -17.44
C SER A 122 0.97 -11.38 -16.95
N PHE A 123 1.03 -10.86 -15.72
CA PHE A 123 2.26 -10.34 -15.10
C PHE A 123 3.11 -11.45 -14.48
N VAL A 124 2.55 -12.65 -14.30
CA VAL A 124 3.32 -13.84 -13.92
C VAL A 124 4.17 -14.25 -15.12
N CYS A 125 5.49 -14.14 -14.95
CA CYS A 125 6.47 -14.52 -15.96
C CYS A 125 7.23 -15.78 -15.52
N ASP A 126 7.96 -16.39 -16.45
CA ASP A 126 8.93 -17.48 -16.22
C ASP A 126 8.37 -18.85 -15.78
N GLN A 127 7.06 -18.97 -15.61
CA GLN A 127 6.37 -20.24 -15.32
C GLN A 127 4.89 -20.16 -15.69
N SER A 128 4.22 -21.31 -15.76
CA SER A 128 2.78 -21.35 -15.94
C SER A 128 2.05 -20.82 -14.69
N LEU A 129 0.82 -20.32 -14.88
CA LEU A 129 -0.01 -19.85 -13.78
C LEU A 129 -0.33 -20.95 -12.75
N GLU A 130 -0.45 -22.20 -13.21
CA GLU A 130 -0.67 -23.35 -12.34
C GLU A 130 0.54 -23.61 -11.43
N GLU A 131 1.75 -23.63 -11.99
CA GLU A 131 2.98 -23.80 -11.23
C GLU A 131 3.19 -22.66 -10.23
N PHE A 132 2.93 -21.42 -10.65
CA PHE A 132 2.99 -20.25 -9.77
C PHE A 132 2.07 -20.41 -8.55
N ARG A 133 0.80 -20.76 -8.78
CA ARG A 133 -0.20 -20.95 -7.71
C ARG A 133 0.19 -22.09 -6.77
N LYS A 134 0.67 -23.21 -7.31
CA LYS A 134 1.12 -24.36 -6.53
C LYS A 134 2.28 -23.97 -5.61
N LYS A 135 3.30 -23.29 -6.13
CA LYS A 135 4.45 -22.82 -5.33
C LYS A 135 4.02 -21.80 -4.28
N ARG A 136 3.16 -20.83 -4.63
CA ARG A 136 2.66 -19.83 -3.67
C ARG A 136 1.92 -20.48 -2.51
N LYS A 137 1.09 -21.49 -2.78
CA LYS A 137 0.41 -22.28 -1.73
C LYS A 137 1.41 -22.99 -0.81
N GLN A 138 2.42 -23.65 -1.37
CA GLN A 138 3.47 -24.32 -0.58
C GLN A 138 4.26 -23.34 0.30
N MET A 139 4.56 -22.14 -0.21
CA MET A 139 5.26 -21.11 0.56
C MET A 139 4.43 -20.65 1.78
N VAL A 140 3.11 -20.50 1.61
CA VAL A 140 2.20 -20.16 2.73
C VAL A 140 2.17 -21.30 3.76
N GLU A 141 2.03 -22.55 3.31
CA GLU A 141 2.00 -23.73 4.20
C GLU A 141 3.30 -23.90 5.00
N ASN A 142 4.43 -23.44 4.45
CA ASN A 142 5.75 -23.48 5.08
C ASN A 142 6.13 -22.19 5.83
N ASN A 143 5.17 -21.27 6.06
CA ASN A 143 5.41 -19.99 6.74
C ASN A 143 6.53 -19.15 6.10
N CYS A 144 6.75 -19.27 4.79
CA CYS A 144 7.73 -18.49 4.07
C CYS A 144 7.23 -17.07 3.83
N THR A 145 8.02 -16.08 4.21
CA THR A 145 7.73 -14.68 3.89
C THR A 145 8.25 -14.36 2.48
N LEU A 146 7.42 -13.68 1.69
CA LEU A 146 7.72 -13.27 0.31
C LEU A 146 7.84 -11.75 0.21
N THR A 147 8.37 -11.26 -0.91
CA THR A 147 8.28 -9.84 -1.28
C THR A 147 6.83 -9.36 -1.28
N HIS A 148 6.66 -8.04 -1.26
CA HIS A 148 5.35 -7.40 -1.31
C HIS A 148 4.66 -7.52 -2.70
N TRP A 149 5.37 -8.02 -3.72
CA TRP A 149 4.85 -8.18 -5.08
C TRP A 149 4.01 -9.44 -5.24
N SER A 150 2.76 -9.28 -5.67
CA SER A 150 1.78 -10.38 -5.76
C SER A 150 2.12 -11.40 -6.85
N THR A 151 2.93 -11.01 -7.83
CA THR A 151 3.30 -11.79 -9.02
C THR A 151 4.70 -12.40 -8.94
N GLU A 152 5.38 -12.26 -7.78
CA GLU A 152 6.72 -12.78 -7.56
C GLU A 152 6.72 -13.86 -6.48
N LEU A 153 7.72 -14.75 -6.53
CA LEU A 153 8.00 -15.77 -5.53
C LEU A 153 9.42 -15.61 -4.97
N VAL A 154 9.78 -14.37 -4.66
CA VAL A 154 11.06 -14.04 -4.05
C VAL A 154 10.87 -14.06 -2.54
N MET A 155 11.59 -14.94 -1.85
CA MET A 155 11.55 -15.00 -0.39
C MET A 155 12.27 -13.80 0.22
N THR A 156 11.68 -13.21 1.24
CA THR A 156 12.27 -12.11 2.02
C THR A 156 12.10 -12.40 3.49
N GLY A 157 13.17 -12.32 4.29
CA GLY A 157 13.11 -12.53 5.74
C GLY A 157 13.89 -13.76 6.21
N ILE A 158 13.84 -13.98 7.53
CA ILE A 158 14.54 -15.08 8.21
C ILE A 158 13.67 -16.35 8.10
N LEU A 159 14.26 -17.46 7.68
CA LEU A 159 13.62 -18.77 7.76
C LEU A 159 13.42 -19.11 9.25
N PHE A 160 12.17 -19.23 9.69
CA PHE A 160 11.86 -19.77 11.01
C PHE A 160 12.08 -21.29 10.96
N ASN A 161 13.30 -21.71 11.30
CA ASN A 161 13.65 -23.13 11.52
C ASN A 161 13.20 -23.60 12.90
#